data_AF-A0A972F3K5-F1
#
_entry.id   AF-A0A972F3K5-F1
#
_cell.length_a   1.000
_cell.length_b   1.000
_cell.length_c   1.000
_cell.angle_alpha   90.00
_cell.angle_beta   90.00
_cell.angle_gamma   90.00
#
_symmetry.space_group_name_H-M   'P 1'
#
loop_
_entity.id
_entity.type
_entity.pdbx_description
1 polymer ?
#
loop_
_entity_poly.entity_id
_entity_poly.type
_entity_poly.pdbx_seq_one_letter_code
_entity_poly.pdbx_strand_id
1 'polypeptide(L)'
;MNSTVKLSRLVFFFMALAFMVTVYVVALYKLQIIDGTKYYEASRENKVSKETVTASRGNICDRYGRILVSNTECYNLELNTDALFAQPDPNAFILEMIAKVEETGDKYIDELPITMTPPFEYTKMSSMQRTLLEAYFKDKKLPESTTAVELMSYFRTRYEIDNTYDAVQMRKIAGIRYEVNVRYAINTAPYVFVEDASVDLISALSSMDSRIIEVKSSYLREYKTQSAAHILGYVGLMNDIEYKKYVRSDGTGYAPDSKVGKDGVELAFEEYLHGQDGEVTVTKTSEGTVINKFYNREPVHGAHLYLTIDIQLQEAVERYLASGMERLQIQREEDNMKAAAMGRPDQIREDVQGAAAVVVEVNTGHPLAIASYPTYNLQDLIENFEEIQEREYDPLFNRALMGAYAPGSAFKPCTAIAALSEGIINTDDKIKCEGIFKKYIDQGYAPECWIYSSFKYTHPEEDVVDALRDSCNYFFYTISDNMGISKMVKYAHDFGLGVPTGI
;
A
#
# COMPACT_ATOMS: atom_id res chain seq x y z
N MET A 1 47.25 -4.40 53.08
CA MET A 1 46.50 -5.57 52.58
C MET A 1 47.48 -6.53 51.90
N ASN A 2 47.87 -7.58 52.62
CA ASN A 2 48.75 -8.64 52.12
C ASN A 2 47.97 -9.54 51.14
N SER A 3 48.30 -9.47 49.86
CA SER A 3 47.96 -10.50 48.87
C SER A 3 49.27 -10.95 48.23
N THR A 4 50.05 -11.73 48.96
CA THR A 4 51.23 -12.41 48.41
C THR A 4 50.75 -13.53 47.50
N VAL A 5 50.56 -13.21 46.22
CA VAL A 5 50.37 -14.23 45.18
C VAL A 5 51.63 -15.09 45.19
N LYS A 6 51.53 -16.32 45.71
CA LYS A 6 52.63 -17.26 45.75
C LYS A 6 53.11 -17.50 44.31
N LEU A 7 54.41 -17.36 44.05
CA LEU A 7 55.02 -17.53 42.73
C LEU A 7 54.59 -18.85 42.06
N SER A 8 54.40 -19.91 42.84
CA SER A 8 53.88 -21.21 42.38
C SER A 8 52.47 -21.15 41.78
N ARG A 9 51.58 -20.27 42.28
CA ARG A 9 50.24 -20.07 41.72
C ARG A 9 50.28 -19.29 40.40
N LEU A 10 51.20 -18.34 40.30
CA LEU A 10 51.42 -17.54 39.10
C LEU A 10 52.01 -18.40 37.96
N VAL A 11 52.98 -19.26 38.29
CA VAL A 11 53.54 -20.25 37.37
C VAL A 11 52.48 -21.27 36.93
N PHE A 12 51.63 -21.74 37.84
CA PHE A 12 50.53 -22.65 37.50
C PHE A 12 49.53 -21.99 36.52
N PHE A 13 49.13 -20.74 36.78
CA PHE A 13 48.26 -19.99 35.87
C PHE A 13 48.89 -19.79 34.49
N PHE A 14 50.19 -19.48 34.45
CA PHE A 14 50.91 -19.29 33.18
C PHE A 14 51.01 -20.61 32.40
N MET A 15 51.24 -21.73 33.07
CA MET A 15 51.24 -23.05 32.43
C MET A 15 49.84 -23.45 31.95
N ALA A 16 48.79 -23.16 32.72
CA ALA A 16 47.41 -23.41 32.31
C ALA A 16 47.04 -22.56 31.08
N LEU A 17 47.43 -21.29 31.05
CA LEU A 17 47.21 -20.39 29.91
C LEU A 17 48.00 -20.85 28.69
N ALA A 18 49.28 -21.20 28.85
CA ALA A 18 50.12 -21.71 27.77
C ALA A 18 49.56 -23.02 27.20
N PHE A 19 49.06 -23.92 28.06
CA PHE A 19 48.38 -25.14 27.63
C PHE A 19 47.10 -24.82 26.84
N MET A 20 46.27 -23.89 27.30
CA MET A 20 45.07 -23.46 26.59
C MET A 20 45.40 -22.87 25.20
N VAL A 21 46.39 -21.97 25.13
CA VAL A 21 46.87 -21.42 23.86
C VAL A 21 47.39 -22.52 22.95
N THR A 22 48.13 -23.50 23.49
CA THR A 22 48.61 -24.65 22.70
C THR A 22 47.46 -25.47 22.13
N VAL A 23 46.40 -25.72 22.92
CA VAL A 23 45.19 -26.41 22.43
C VAL A 23 44.53 -25.63 21.29
N TYR A 24 44.42 -24.30 21.40
CA TYR A 24 43.90 -23.46 20.32
C TYR A 24 44.78 -23.48 19.07
N VAL A 25 46.10 -23.41 19.22
CA VAL A 25 47.04 -23.49 18.08
C VAL A 25 46.96 -24.85 17.40
N VAL A 26 46.86 -25.95 18.15
CA VAL A 26 46.68 -27.29 17.58
C VAL A 26 45.32 -27.44 16.91
N ALA A 27 44.25 -26.89 17.50
CA ALA A 27 42.93 -26.88 16.88
C ALA A 27 42.91 -26.07 15.58
N LEU A 28 43.56 -24.90 15.57
CA LEU A 28 43.70 -24.06 14.37
C LEU A 28 44.56 -24.73 13.31
N TYR A 29 45.69 -25.34 13.68
CA TYR A 29 46.54 -26.09 12.76
C TYR A 29 45.78 -27.28 12.16
N LYS A 30 44.98 -27.98 12.95
CA LYS A 30 44.11 -29.05 12.46
C LYS A 30 43.09 -28.50 11.47
N LEU A 31 42.40 -27.42 11.79
CA LEU A 31 41.40 -26.79 10.91
C LEU A 31 41.99 -26.22 9.61
N GLN A 32 43.16 -25.58 9.68
CA GLN A 32 43.75 -24.84 8.55
C GLN A 32 44.71 -25.67 7.69
N ILE A 33 45.45 -26.61 8.28
CA ILE A 33 46.51 -27.36 7.57
C ILE A 33 46.10 -28.81 7.33
N ILE A 34 45.57 -29.50 8.35
CA ILE A 34 45.23 -30.94 8.25
C ILE A 34 43.91 -31.15 7.52
N ASP A 35 42.85 -30.50 8.00
CA ASP A 35 41.52 -30.54 7.40
C ASP A 35 41.30 -29.37 6.42
N GLY A 36 42.29 -28.49 6.25
CA GLY A 36 42.20 -27.30 5.42
C GLY A 36 41.86 -27.62 3.98
N THR A 37 42.50 -28.63 3.38
CA THR A 37 42.18 -29.10 2.03
C THR A 37 40.78 -29.70 1.95
N LYS A 38 40.34 -30.43 2.98
CA LYS A 38 38.98 -31.01 3.04
C LYS A 38 37.89 -29.94 3.12
N TYR A 39 38.09 -28.88 3.91
CA TYR A 39 37.15 -27.76 3.99
C TYR A 39 37.24 -26.83 2.75
N TYR A 40 38.44 -26.68 2.18
CA TYR A 40 38.67 -25.95 0.94
C TYR A 40 38.06 -26.67 -0.28
N GLU A 41 38.16 -27.99 -0.34
CA GLU A 41 37.52 -28.84 -1.35
C GLU A 41 36.01 -28.93 -1.12
N ALA A 42 35.54 -29.06 0.12
CA ALA A 42 34.10 -28.97 0.44
C ALA A 42 33.51 -27.58 0.14
N SER A 43 34.33 -26.52 0.11
CA SER A 43 33.94 -25.20 -0.38
C SER A 43 33.97 -25.08 -1.91
N ARG A 44 34.74 -25.94 -2.61
CA ARG A 44 34.77 -26.01 -4.08
C ARG A 44 33.66 -26.92 -4.63
N GLU A 45 33.20 -27.88 -3.85
CA GLU A 45 32.04 -28.69 -4.20
C GLU A 45 30.75 -27.89 -4.01
N ASN A 46 29.87 -28.06 -4.99
CA ASN A 46 28.60 -27.41 -5.22
C ASN A 46 28.00 -26.61 -4.05
N LYS A 47 27.74 -25.32 -4.29
CA LYS A 47 27.03 -24.47 -3.34
C LYS A 47 25.59 -24.94 -3.27
N VAL A 48 25.18 -25.45 -2.11
CA VAL A 48 23.79 -25.78 -1.81
C VAL A 48 23.13 -24.54 -1.19
N SER A 49 22.24 -23.89 -1.94
CA SER A 49 21.41 -22.78 -1.47
C SER A 49 19.97 -23.24 -1.29
N LYS A 50 19.32 -22.76 -0.22
CA LYS A 50 17.87 -22.77 -0.12
C LYS A 50 17.36 -21.48 -0.73
N GLU A 51 16.39 -21.58 -1.62
CA GLU A 51 15.79 -20.46 -2.31
C GLU A 51 14.27 -20.53 -2.13
N THR A 52 13.64 -19.38 -1.92
CA THR A 52 12.19 -19.25 -1.91
C THR A 52 11.68 -19.24 -3.34
N VAL A 53 10.60 -19.98 -3.60
CA VAL A 53 9.88 -19.91 -4.89
C VAL A 53 8.57 -19.19 -4.62
N THR A 54 8.47 -17.95 -5.10
CA THR A 54 7.30 -17.10 -4.90
C THR A 54 6.05 -17.73 -5.50
N ALA A 55 4.97 -17.78 -4.73
CA ALA A 55 3.67 -18.19 -5.23
C ALA A 55 2.94 -17.01 -5.90
N SER A 56 2.17 -17.28 -6.95
CA SER A 56 1.33 -16.23 -7.52
C SER A 56 0.11 -15.98 -6.64
N ARG A 57 -0.24 -14.70 -6.53
CA ARG A 57 -1.42 -14.23 -5.82
C ARG A 57 -2.70 -14.62 -6.58
N GLY A 58 -3.82 -14.79 -5.90
CA GLY A 58 -5.09 -15.12 -6.54
C GLY A 58 -5.57 -14.03 -7.51
N ASN A 59 -6.17 -14.42 -8.64
CA ASN A 59 -6.84 -13.46 -9.53
C ASN A 59 -8.12 -12.93 -8.90
N ILE A 60 -8.45 -11.66 -9.16
CA ILE A 60 -9.73 -11.06 -8.79
C ILE A 60 -10.56 -10.94 -10.06
N CYS A 61 -11.74 -11.54 -10.05
CA CYS A 61 -12.68 -11.56 -11.14
C CYS A 61 -13.99 -10.89 -10.75
N ASP A 62 -14.70 -10.38 -11.75
CA ASP A 62 -16.06 -9.89 -11.56
C ASP A 62 -17.08 -11.06 -11.49
N ARG A 63 -18.37 -10.73 -11.36
CA ARG A 63 -19.44 -11.74 -11.21
C ARG A 63 -19.60 -12.71 -12.39
N TYR A 64 -19.05 -12.37 -13.56
CA TYR A 64 -19.10 -13.22 -14.76
C TYR A 64 -17.75 -13.89 -15.05
N GLY A 65 -16.76 -13.75 -14.16
CA GLY A 65 -15.43 -14.32 -14.33
C GLY A 65 -14.49 -13.51 -15.22
N ARG A 66 -14.83 -12.25 -15.55
CA ARG A 66 -13.91 -11.34 -16.25
C ARG A 66 -12.82 -10.95 -15.28
N ILE A 67 -11.56 -11.17 -15.67
CA ILE A 67 -10.40 -10.88 -14.83
C ILE A 67 -10.24 -9.36 -14.70
N LEU A 68 -10.22 -8.88 -13.46
CA LEU A 68 -10.01 -7.47 -13.10
C LEU A 68 -8.60 -7.24 -12.61
N VAL A 69 -8.05 -8.19 -11.84
CA VAL A 69 -6.67 -8.16 -11.35
C VAL A 69 -6.05 -9.54 -11.55
N SER A 70 -4.88 -9.57 -12.17
CA SER A 70 -4.08 -10.78 -12.37
C SER A 70 -2.63 -10.56 -12.00
N ASN A 71 -1.77 -11.50 -12.36
CA ASN A 71 -0.34 -11.38 -12.16
C ASN A 71 0.39 -11.70 -13.46
N THR A 72 1.47 -10.97 -13.70
CA THR A 72 2.41 -11.20 -14.78
C THR A 72 3.71 -11.72 -14.19
N GLU A 73 4.27 -12.79 -14.76
CA GLU A 73 5.58 -13.29 -14.34
C GLU A 73 6.65 -12.26 -14.71
N CYS A 74 7.49 -11.94 -13.74
CA CYS A 74 8.62 -11.01 -13.92
C CYS A 74 9.90 -11.58 -13.32
N TYR A 75 11.04 -10.99 -13.67
CA TYR A 75 12.35 -11.39 -13.20
C TYR A 75 13.00 -10.27 -12.39
N ASN A 76 13.25 -10.52 -11.10
CA ASN A 76 14.00 -9.61 -10.25
C ASN A 76 15.47 -10.01 -10.23
N LEU A 77 16.36 -9.02 -10.29
CA LEU A 77 17.81 -9.23 -10.25
C LEU A 77 18.34 -8.85 -8.87
N GLU A 78 18.78 -9.82 -8.10
CA GLU A 78 19.48 -9.59 -6.83
C GLU A 78 21.00 -9.58 -7.04
N LEU A 79 21.71 -8.75 -6.27
CA LEU A 79 23.17 -8.74 -6.31
C LEU A 79 23.75 -9.79 -5.38
N ASN A 80 24.59 -10.66 -5.93
CA ASN A 80 25.52 -11.46 -5.16
C ASN A 80 26.68 -10.57 -4.70
N THR A 81 26.54 -10.02 -3.48
CA THR A 81 27.50 -9.10 -2.88
C THR A 81 28.89 -9.71 -2.70
N ASP A 82 28.98 -11.01 -2.42
CA ASP A 82 30.26 -11.70 -2.26
C ASP A 82 31.04 -11.73 -3.58
N ALA A 83 30.34 -12.04 -4.67
CA ALA A 83 30.94 -12.03 -6.00
C ALA A 83 31.28 -10.60 -6.46
N LEU A 84 30.41 -9.63 -6.18
CA LEU A 84 30.62 -8.23 -6.57
C LEU A 84 31.83 -7.62 -5.88
N PHE A 85 31.97 -7.82 -4.57
CA PHE A 85 33.09 -7.24 -3.81
C PHE A 85 34.36 -8.07 -3.89
N ALA A 86 34.33 -9.26 -4.49
CA ALA A 86 35.52 -10.01 -4.87
C ALA A 86 36.15 -9.54 -6.19
N GLN A 87 35.46 -8.69 -6.97
CA GLN A 87 36.03 -8.11 -8.18
C GLN A 87 37.24 -7.22 -7.86
N PRO A 88 38.24 -7.14 -8.76
CA PRO A 88 39.41 -6.27 -8.55
C PRO A 88 39.05 -4.80 -8.35
N ASP A 89 38.05 -4.31 -9.10
CA ASP A 89 37.47 -2.97 -8.93
C ASP A 89 35.94 -3.05 -8.92
N PRO A 90 35.31 -3.19 -7.74
CA PRO A 90 33.86 -3.27 -7.64
C PRO A 90 33.16 -1.95 -8.00
N ASN A 91 33.83 -0.80 -7.87
CA ASN A 91 33.23 0.50 -8.16
C ASN A 91 33.09 0.70 -9.67
N ALA A 92 34.12 0.35 -10.44
CA ALA A 92 34.04 0.32 -11.90
C ALA A 92 32.96 -0.65 -12.38
N PHE A 93 32.90 -1.85 -11.78
CA PHE A 93 31.90 -2.87 -12.15
C PHE A 93 30.47 -2.39 -11.88
N ILE A 94 30.20 -1.74 -10.74
CA ILE A 94 28.89 -1.15 -10.45
C ILE A 94 28.47 -0.15 -11.54
N LEU A 95 29.38 0.72 -11.99
CA LEU A 95 29.07 1.67 -13.07
C LEU A 95 28.79 0.98 -14.40
N GLU A 96 29.55 -0.06 -14.73
CA GLU A 96 29.32 -0.84 -15.94
C GLU A 96 27.94 -1.52 -15.92
N MET A 97 27.55 -2.10 -14.79
CA MET A 97 26.21 -2.67 -14.60
C MET A 97 25.12 -1.63 -14.78
N ILE A 98 25.27 -0.46 -14.14
CA ILE A 98 24.29 0.65 -14.29
C ILE A 98 24.21 1.09 -15.75
N ALA A 99 25.35 1.20 -16.45
CA ALA A 99 25.36 1.56 -17.86
C ALA A 99 24.61 0.52 -18.72
N LYS A 100 24.70 -0.77 -18.40
CA LYS A 100 23.92 -1.82 -19.07
C LYS A 100 22.43 -1.73 -18.81
N VAL A 101 22.03 -1.44 -17.57
CA VAL A 101 20.61 -1.16 -17.24
C VAL A 101 20.09 0.03 -18.07
N GLU A 102 20.86 1.12 -18.14
CA GLU A 102 20.49 2.31 -18.90
C GLU A 102 20.46 2.06 -20.42
N GLU A 103 21.35 1.22 -20.96
CA GLU A 103 21.42 0.86 -22.38
C GLU A 103 20.20 0.05 -22.83
N THR A 104 19.70 -0.86 -21.99
CA THR A 104 18.52 -1.69 -22.30
C THR A 104 17.20 -0.98 -22.03
N GLY A 105 17.23 0.22 -21.43
CA GLY A 105 16.03 0.97 -21.07
C GLY A 105 15.34 0.49 -19.78
N ASP A 106 15.99 -0.42 -19.06
CA ASP A 106 15.55 -0.87 -17.74
C ASP A 106 15.84 0.20 -16.67
N LYS A 107 15.30 0.02 -15.46
CA LYS A 107 15.54 0.90 -14.31
C LYS A 107 16.09 0.10 -13.15
N TYR A 108 17.12 0.62 -12.49
CA TYR A 108 17.63 0.06 -11.24
C TYR A 108 17.11 0.83 -10.04
N ILE A 109 17.07 0.17 -8.89
CA ILE A 109 16.55 0.73 -7.63
C ILE A 109 17.64 1.56 -6.95
N ASP A 110 17.43 2.87 -6.79
CA ASP A 110 18.30 3.76 -6.00
C ASP A 110 17.42 4.55 -5.02
N GLU A 111 17.37 4.09 -3.76
CA GLU A 111 16.58 4.75 -2.72
C GLU A 111 17.39 5.76 -1.91
N LEU A 112 18.68 6.00 -2.23
CA LEU A 112 19.50 7.00 -1.54
C LEU A 112 18.89 8.40 -1.80
N PRO A 113 18.36 9.11 -0.79
CA PRO A 113 17.56 10.31 -1.01
C PRO A 113 18.44 11.57 -1.20
N ILE A 114 19.39 11.51 -2.12
CA ILE A 114 20.31 12.60 -2.46
C ILE A 114 20.24 12.86 -3.97
N THR A 115 20.22 14.15 -4.34
CA THR A 115 20.24 14.60 -5.74
C THR A 115 21.34 13.92 -6.57
N MET A 116 21.05 13.64 -7.84
CA MET A 116 21.98 12.93 -8.73
C MET A 116 23.22 13.78 -9.11
N THR A 117 23.08 15.10 -9.08
CA THR A 117 24.13 16.07 -9.43
C THR A 117 24.34 17.10 -8.31
N PRO A 118 25.53 17.71 -8.21
CA PRO A 118 25.75 18.84 -7.31
C PRO A 118 24.85 20.05 -7.63
N PRO A 119 24.46 20.88 -6.64
CA PRO A 119 24.74 20.71 -5.21
C PRO A 119 24.02 19.49 -4.64
N PHE A 120 24.73 18.69 -3.85
CA PHE A 120 24.15 17.50 -3.23
C PHE A 120 23.25 17.91 -2.07
N GLU A 121 21.97 17.65 -2.22
CA GLU A 121 20.93 17.99 -1.27
C GLU A 121 20.04 16.78 -1.03
N TYR A 122 19.44 16.71 0.15
CA TYR A 122 18.44 15.68 0.42
C TYR A 122 17.17 15.97 -0.39
N THR A 123 16.66 14.96 -1.09
CA THR A 123 15.39 15.06 -1.82
C THR A 123 14.21 14.99 -0.84
N LYS A 124 12.99 15.28 -1.33
CA LYS A 124 11.77 14.91 -0.58
C LYS A 124 11.83 13.39 -0.35
N MET A 125 11.88 12.99 0.92
CA MET A 125 12.03 11.58 1.31
C MET A 125 10.67 10.97 1.60
N SER A 126 10.45 9.74 1.13
CA SER A 126 9.38 8.91 1.64
C SER A 126 9.62 8.54 3.11
N SER A 127 8.58 8.10 3.82
CA SER A 127 8.72 7.60 5.19
C SER A 127 9.72 6.45 5.28
N MET A 128 9.73 5.56 4.27
CA MET A 128 10.66 4.43 4.20
C MET A 128 12.12 4.90 4.03
N GLN A 129 12.39 5.80 3.07
CA GLN A 129 13.73 6.33 2.85
C GLN A 129 14.30 6.99 4.09
N ARG A 130 13.47 7.72 4.83
CA ARG A 130 13.87 8.33 6.11
C ARG A 130 14.26 7.27 7.14
N THR A 131 13.42 6.25 7.32
CA THR A 131 13.70 5.15 8.26
C THR A 131 14.99 4.40 7.89
N LEU A 132 15.22 4.12 6.61
CA LEU A 132 16.45 3.47 6.13
C LEU A 132 17.69 4.33 6.38
N LEU A 133 17.60 5.62 6.10
CA LEU A 133 18.72 6.55 6.30
C LEU A 133 19.06 6.72 7.79
N GLU A 134 18.06 6.86 8.65
CA GLU A 134 18.23 6.91 10.11
C GLU A 134 18.87 5.62 10.65
N ALA A 135 18.43 4.46 10.17
CA ALA A 135 19.03 3.18 10.53
C ALA A 135 20.49 3.09 10.07
N TYR A 136 20.80 3.57 8.87
CA TYR A 136 22.17 3.65 8.35
C TYR A 136 23.06 4.55 9.22
N PHE A 137 22.57 5.74 9.61
CA PHE A 137 23.29 6.65 10.50
C PHE A 137 23.59 6.02 11.84
N LYS A 138 22.62 5.34 12.42
CA LYS A 138 22.78 4.62 13.69
C LYS A 138 23.84 3.52 13.59
N ASP A 139 23.80 2.70 12.54
CA ASP A 139 24.77 1.62 12.33
C ASP A 139 26.20 2.15 12.10
N LYS A 140 26.33 3.20 11.28
CA LYS A 140 27.62 3.82 10.96
C LYS A 140 28.09 4.87 11.96
N LYS A 141 27.31 5.13 13.02
CA LYS A 141 27.58 6.13 14.06
C LYS A 141 27.78 7.54 13.50
N LEU A 142 26.99 7.90 12.50
CA LEU A 142 26.95 9.24 11.93
C LEU A 142 25.96 10.12 12.71
N PRO A 143 26.24 11.43 12.89
CA PRO A 143 25.26 12.36 13.45
C PRO A 143 23.98 12.42 12.62
N GLU A 144 22.82 12.48 13.26
CA GLU A 144 21.53 12.66 12.54
C GLU A 144 21.47 13.99 11.77
N SER A 145 22.29 14.96 12.16
CA SER A 145 22.42 16.25 11.47
C SER A 145 23.37 16.23 10.26
N THR A 146 23.89 15.07 9.85
CA THR A 146 24.80 14.95 8.70
C THR A 146 24.13 15.43 7.42
N THR A 147 24.75 16.40 6.76
CA THR A 147 24.26 16.96 5.49
C THR A 147 24.51 16.01 4.32
N ALA A 148 23.76 16.17 3.22
CA ALA A 148 23.94 15.35 2.02
C ALA A 148 25.38 15.44 1.47
N VAL A 149 26.01 16.62 1.49
CA VAL A 149 27.41 16.81 1.07
C VAL A 149 28.38 16.04 1.98
N GLU A 150 28.20 16.11 3.29
CA GLU A 150 29.02 15.37 4.25
C GLU A 150 28.85 13.85 4.08
N LEU A 151 27.62 13.39 3.84
CA LEU A 151 27.33 11.98 3.59
C LEU A 151 27.96 11.49 2.29
N MET A 152 27.90 12.27 1.21
CA MET A 152 28.58 11.95 -0.04
C MET A 152 30.11 11.90 0.12
N SER A 153 30.69 12.82 0.90
CA SER A 153 32.11 12.80 1.25
C SER A 153 32.48 11.56 2.07
N TYR A 154 31.62 11.18 3.02
CA TYR A 154 31.75 9.95 3.79
C TYR A 154 31.71 8.72 2.88
N PHE A 155 30.76 8.63 1.94
CA PHE A 155 30.67 7.52 0.99
C PHE A 155 31.91 7.40 0.11
N ARG A 156 32.44 8.53 -0.38
CA ARG A 156 33.68 8.54 -1.17
C ARG A 156 34.84 7.90 -0.41
N THR A 157 34.98 8.26 0.87
CA THR A 157 36.03 7.72 1.74
C THR A 157 35.77 6.26 2.10
N ARG A 158 34.55 5.93 2.51
CA ARG A 158 34.20 4.58 3.00
C ARG A 158 34.20 3.52 1.91
N TYR A 159 33.79 3.88 0.70
CA TYR A 159 33.71 2.95 -0.44
C TYR A 159 34.91 3.07 -1.37
N GLU A 160 35.96 3.80 -0.95
CA GLU A 160 37.21 3.97 -1.70
C GLU A 160 36.95 4.41 -3.15
N ILE A 161 36.05 5.39 -3.32
CA ILE A 161 35.70 5.91 -4.64
C ILE A 161 36.80 6.89 -5.07
N ASP A 162 37.58 6.49 -6.08
CA ASP A 162 38.71 7.26 -6.59
C ASP A 162 38.30 8.66 -7.07
N ASN A 163 39.26 9.60 -7.06
CA ASN A 163 39.03 10.95 -7.52
C ASN A 163 38.87 11.10 -9.03
N THR A 164 39.15 10.06 -9.81
CA THR A 164 38.91 9.99 -11.25
C THR A 164 37.43 9.92 -11.61
N TYR A 165 36.58 9.46 -10.69
CA TYR A 165 35.13 9.41 -10.90
C TYR A 165 34.52 10.81 -10.75
N ASP A 166 33.71 11.20 -11.72
CA ASP A 166 32.96 12.45 -11.66
C ASP A 166 31.87 12.42 -10.57
N ALA A 167 31.22 13.56 -10.33
CA ALA A 167 30.24 13.68 -9.27
C ALA A 167 29.03 12.75 -9.46
N VAL A 168 28.60 12.53 -10.70
CA VAL A 168 27.44 11.69 -11.04
C VAL A 168 27.79 10.22 -10.86
N GLN A 169 28.95 9.80 -11.37
CA GLN A 169 29.49 8.46 -11.19
C GLN A 169 29.68 8.12 -9.71
N MET A 170 30.25 9.04 -8.94
CA MET A 170 30.42 8.88 -7.50
C MET A 170 29.07 8.74 -6.78
N ARG A 171 28.05 9.51 -7.18
CA ARG A 171 26.69 9.38 -6.66
C ARG A 171 26.03 8.05 -7.02
N LYS A 172 26.18 7.57 -8.26
CA LYS A 172 25.69 6.26 -8.71
C LYS A 172 26.32 5.11 -7.90
N ILE A 173 27.64 5.10 -7.75
CA ILE A 173 28.35 4.10 -6.94
C ILE A 173 27.89 4.15 -5.49
N ALA A 174 27.80 5.35 -4.92
CA ALA A 174 27.37 5.55 -3.53
C ALA A 174 25.95 5.04 -3.30
N GLY A 175 25.03 5.21 -4.25
CA GLY A 175 23.66 4.71 -4.19
C GLY A 175 23.61 3.19 -4.03
N ILE A 176 24.22 2.45 -4.96
CA ILE A 176 24.24 0.97 -4.88
C ILE A 176 24.95 0.46 -3.63
N ARG A 177 26.09 1.08 -3.27
CA ARG A 177 26.81 0.72 -2.06
C ARG A 177 25.98 0.99 -0.81
N TYR A 178 25.25 2.10 -0.77
CA TYR A 178 24.32 2.43 0.32
C TYR A 178 23.20 1.40 0.41
N GLU A 179 22.54 1.06 -0.71
CA GLU A 179 21.47 0.05 -0.74
C GLU A 179 21.94 -1.29 -0.18
N VAL A 180 23.08 -1.79 -0.63
CA VAL A 180 23.63 -3.04 -0.11
C VAL A 180 23.94 -2.94 1.39
N ASN A 181 24.58 -1.86 1.84
CA ASN A 181 24.98 -1.73 3.24
C ASN A 181 23.80 -1.47 4.20
N VAL A 182 22.77 -0.76 3.76
CA VAL A 182 21.62 -0.46 4.63
C VAL A 182 20.83 -1.73 4.94
N ARG A 183 20.62 -2.64 3.98
CA ARG A 183 19.93 -3.92 4.22
C ARG A 183 20.63 -4.79 5.26
N TYR A 184 21.97 -4.80 5.27
CA TYR A 184 22.73 -5.47 6.33
C TYR A 184 22.53 -4.82 7.70
N ALA A 185 22.46 -3.49 7.75
CA ALA A 185 22.28 -2.76 9.02
C ALA A 185 20.92 -3.02 9.67
N ILE A 186 19.87 -3.22 8.87
CA ILE A 186 18.50 -3.50 9.35
C ILE A 186 18.13 -4.98 9.31
N ASN A 187 19.07 -5.86 8.92
CA ASN A 187 18.87 -7.31 8.82
C ASN A 187 17.63 -7.69 7.98
N THR A 188 17.53 -7.09 6.79
CA THR A 188 16.44 -7.36 5.83
C THR A 188 16.88 -8.30 4.70
N ALA A 189 15.95 -8.60 3.79
CA ALA A 189 16.21 -9.33 2.56
C ALA A 189 17.36 -8.68 1.72
N PRO A 190 18.00 -9.47 0.84
CA PRO A 190 18.99 -8.98 -0.12
C PRO A 190 18.48 -7.80 -0.95
N TYR A 191 19.40 -6.96 -1.41
CA TYR A 191 19.07 -5.84 -2.28
C TYR A 191 18.70 -6.34 -3.70
N VAL A 192 17.47 -6.03 -4.11
CA VAL A 192 17.00 -6.17 -5.49
C VAL A 192 17.52 -4.98 -6.30
N PHE A 193 18.41 -5.24 -7.25
CA PHE A 193 19.02 -4.23 -8.11
C PHE A 193 18.05 -3.73 -9.18
N VAL A 194 17.33 -4.65 -9.81
CA VAL A 194 16.33 -4.35 -10.86
C VAL A 194 15.09 -5.19 -10.59
N GLU A 195 13.93 -4.55 -10.51
CA GLU A 195 12.62 -5.22 -10.55
C GLU A 195 12.14 -5.33 -12.00
N ASP A 196 11.53 -6.46 -12.35
CA ASP A 196 10.99 -6.71 -13.70
C ASP A 196 11.99 -6.48 -14.85
N ALA A 197 13.17 -7.09 -14.72
CA ALA A 197 14.25 -6.96 -15.68
C ALA A 197 13.94 -7.61 -17.03
N SER A 198 14.30 -6.90 -18.10
CA SER A 198 14.25 -7.44 -19.45
C SER A 198 15.19 -8.66 -19.64
N VAL A 199 14.80 -9.56 -20.53
CA VAL A 199 15.63 -10.72 -20.92
C VAL A 199 16.96 -10.27 -21.54
N ASP A 200 16.95 -9.12 -22.22
CA ASP A 200 18.14 -8.53 -22.82
C ASP A 200 19.12 -8.07 -21.73
N LEU A 201 18.64 -7.42 -20.66
CA LEU A 201 19.46 -7.02 -19.52
C LEU A 201 20.01 -8.24 -18.77
N ILE A 202 19.17 -9.25 -18.51
CA ILE A 202 19.61 -10.49 -17.87
C ILE A 202 20.75 -11.12 -18.67
N SER A 203 20.62 -11.17 -19.99
CA SER A 203 21.63 -11.73 -20.89
C SER A 203 22.91 -10.89 -20.88
N ALA A 204 22.80 -9.56 -20.90
CA ALA A 204 23.92 -8.64 -20.87
C ALA A 204 24.74 -8.77 -19.57
N LEU A 205 24.08 -8.73 -18.41
CA LEU A 205 24.74 -8.85 -17.11
C LEU A 205 25.31 -10.25 -16.87
N SER A 206 24.60 -11.30 -17.30
CA SER A 206 25.10 -12.68 -17.20
C SER A 206 26.35 -12.91 -18.06
N SER A 207 26.48 -12.18 -19.18
CA SER A 207 27.66 -12.25 -20.04
C SER A 207 28.88 -11.53 -19.46
N MET A 208 28.68 -10.55 -18.58
CA MET A 208 29.77 -9.88 -17.85
C MET A 208 30.35 -10.82 -16.79
N ASP A 209 29.52 -11.27 -15.86
CA ASP A 209 29.87 -12.29 -14.86
C ASP A 209 28.57 -12.89 -14.27
N SER A 210 28.29 -14.14 -14.63
CA SER A 210 27.09 -14.88 -14.21
C SER A 210 26.97 -15.08 -12.70
N ARG A 211 28.04 -14.81 -11.93
CA ARG A 211 28.04 -14.97 -10.48
C ARG A 211 27.51 -13.72 -9.77
N ILE A 212 27.45 -12.57 -10.44
CA ILE A 212 27.10 -11.27 -9.84
C ILE A 212 25.60 -11.09 -9.68
N ILE A 213 24.81 -11.58 -10.63
CA ILE A 213 23.36 -11.45 -10.62
C ILE A 213 22.73 -12.79 -10.26
N GLU A 214 21.83 -12.76 -9.29
CA GLU A 214 20.91 -13.84 -9.04
C GLU A 214 19.53 -13.47 -9.60
N VAL A 215 19.05 -14.24 -10.57
CA VAL A 215 17.73 -14.04 -11.17
C VAL A 215 16.69 -14.76 -10.32
N LYS A 216 15.75 -13.99 -9.76
CA LYS A 216 14.58 -14.48 -9.02
C LYS A 216 13.33 -14.33 -9.88
N SER A 217 12.57 -15.40 -10.05
CA SER A 217 11.22 -15.32 -10.64
C SER A 217 10.26 -14.77 -9.59
N SER A 218 9.44 -13.80 -9.98
CA SER A 218 8.44 -13.17 -9.14
C SER A 218 7.19 -12.86 -9.96
N TYR A 219 6.22 -12.21 -9.34
CA TYR A 219 4.96 -11.84 -9.97
C TYR A 219 4.66 -10.36 -9.72
N LEU A 220 4.42 -9.61 -10.79
CA LEU A 220 3.90 -8.25 -10.73
C LEU A 220 2.38 -8.29 -10.77
N ARG A 221 1.74 -7.53 -9.88
CA ARG A 221 0.27 -7.39 -9.86
C ARG A 221 -0.18 -6.51 -11.03
N GLU A 222 -1.06 -7.02 -11.89
CA GLU A 222 -1.53 -6.36 -13.09
C GLU A 222 -3.03 -6.04 -12.99
N TYR A 223 -3.41 -4.78 -13.20
CA TYR A 223 -4.80 -4.33 -13.19
C TYR A 223 -5.35 -4.25 -14.62
N LYS A 224 -6.37 -5.05 -14.92
CA LYS A 224 -6.99 -5.16 -16.26
C LYS A 224 -8.18 -4.23 -16.46
N THR A 225 -8.39 -3.30 -15.54
CA THR A 225 -9.42 -2.27 -15.61
C THR A 225 -8.87 -0.96 -15.06
N GLN A 226 -9.42 0.15 -15.55
CA GLN A 226 -9.16 1.50 -15.04
C GLN A 226 -10.20 1.96 -14.01
N SER A 227 -11.25 1.15 -13.79
CA SER A 227 -12.36 1.41 -12.89
C SER A 227 -12.27 0.57 -11.61
N ALA A 228 -13.20 0.78 -10.68
CA ALA A 228 -13.32 0.03 -9.43
C ALA A 228 -12.12 0.20 -8.48
N ALA A 229 -11.37 1.30 -8.59
CA ALA A 229 -10.12 1.50 -7.85
C ALA A 229 -10.29 1.34 -6.33
N HIS A 230 -11.29 2.02 -5.75
CA HIS A 230 -11.63 1.94 -4.32
C HIS A 230 -12.22 0.59 -3.87
N ILE A 231 -12.61 -0.27 -4.81
CA ILE A 231 -13.12 -1.61 -4.52
C ILE A 231 -11.97 -2.61 -4.54
N LEU A 232 -11.19 -2.62 -5.62
CA LEU A 232 -10.13 -3.60 -5.83
C LEU A 232 -8.98 -3.39 -4.83
N GLY A 233 -8.58 -2.13 -4.62
CA GLY A 233 -7.41 -1.79 -3.83
C GLY A 233 -6.10 -2.22 -4.47
N TYR A 234 -5.01 -2.11 -3.73
CA TYR A 234 -3.66 -2.37 -4.23
C TYR A 234 -2.80 -3.17 -3.23
N VAL A 235 -1.65 -3.65 -3.69
CA VAL A 235 -0.64 -4.32 -2.84
C VAL A 235 0.58 -3.42 -2.65
N GLY A 236 1.29 -3.59 -1.53
CA GLY A 236 2.51 -2.85 -1.24
C GLY A 236 3.34 -3.51 -0.14
N LEU A 237 4.55 -3.00 0.10
CA LEU A 237 5.45 -3.50 1.14
C LEU A 237 4.83 -3.41 2.53
N MET A 238 5.07 -4.41 3.39
CA MET A 238 4.56 -4.44 4.76
C MET A 238 5.08 -3.25 5.59
N ASN A 239 4.18 -2.64 6.37
CA ASN A 239 4.54 -1.73 7.46
C ASN A 239 4.83 -2.53 8.75
N ASP A 240 5.29 -1.85 9.81
CA ASP A 240 5.66 -2.51 11.09
C ASP A 240 4.53 -3.33 11.74
N ILE A 241 3.27 -2.91 11.56
CA ILE A 241 2.10 -3.59 12.13
C ILE A 241 1.83 -4.86 11.34
N GLU A 242 1.81 -4.76 10.01
CA GLU A 242 1.60 -5.88 9.10
C GLU A 242 2.76 -6.89 9.18
N TYR A 243 3.99 -6.42 9.31
CA TYR A 243 5.16 -7.27 9.49
C TYR A 243 4.99 -8.17 10.72
N LYS A 244 4.60 -7.60 11.86
CA LYS A 244 4.33 -8.37 13.09
C LYS A 244 3.13 -9.30 12.96
N LYS A 245 2.17 -8.98 12.09
CA LYS A 245 0.97 -9.79 11.83
C LYS A 245 1.30 -11.00 10.95
N TYR A 246 2.04 -10.78 9.87
CA TYR A 246 2.22 -11.77 8.80
C TYR A 246 3.55 -12.51 8.86
N VAL A 247 4.63 -11.86 9.31
CA VAL A 247 5.95 -12.48 9.42
C VAL A 247 6.05 -13.22 10.75
N ARG A 248 6.42 -14.50 10.69
CA ARG A 248 6.58 -15.36 11.87
C ARG A 248 8.03 -15.75 12.03
N SER A 249 8.51 -15.77 13.28
CA SER A 249 9.89 -16.11 13.63
C SER A 249 10.27 -17.57 13.37
N ASP A 250 9.28 -18.44 13.17
CA ASP A 250 9.47 -19.85 12.82
C ASP A 250 9.56 -20.11 11.30
N GLY A 251 9.49 -19.06 10.48
CA GLY A 251 9.55 -19.16 9.02
C GLY A 251 8.28 -19.69 8.35
N THR A 252 7.17 -19.80 9.09
CA THR A 252 5.86 -20.21 8.54
C THR A 252 4.98 -19.04 8.10
N GLY A 253 5.44 -17.81 8.33
CA GLY A 253 4.77 -16.58 7.91
C GLY A 253 5.17 -16.15 6.50
N TYR A 254 4.82 -14.91 6.16
CA TYR A 254 5.16 -14.31 4.86
C TYR A 254 6.66 -13.99 4.82
N ALA A 255 7.23 -13.95 3.61
CA ALA A 255 8.59 -13.48 3.46
C ALA A 255 8.67 -11.98 3.85
N PRO A 256 9.74 -11.53 4.55
CA PRO A 256 9.87 -10.14 5.02
C PRO A 256 9.66 -9.05 3.96
N ASP A 257 9.96 -9.36 2.71
CA ASP A 257 9.87 -8.51 1.52
C ASP A 257 8.59 -8.71 0.71
N SER A 258 7.69 -9.59 1.16
CA SER A 258 6.40 -9.83 0.49
C SER A 258 5.53 -8.57 0.45
N LYS A 259 4.90 -8.35 -0.70
CA LYS A 259 3.85 -7.33 -0.85
C LYS A 259 2.53 -7.90 -0.33
N VAL A 260 1.81 -7.11 0.47
CA VAL A 260 0.50 -7.43 1.03
C VAL A 260 -0.54 -6.41 0.58
N GLY A 261 -1.81 -6.81 0.56
CA GLY A 261 -2.95 -5.95 0.26
C GLY A 261 -3.05 -4.79 1.24
N LYS A 262 -3.27 -3.59 0.69
CA LYS A 262 -3.26 -2.31 1.40
C LYS A 262 -4.62 -1.67 1.51
N ASP A 263 -5.50 -1.98 0.57
CA ASP A 263 -6.84 -1.43 0.53
C ASP A 263 -7.80 -2.40 -0.16
N GLY A 264 -9.10 -2.12 -0.09
CA GLY A 264 -10.14 -2.81 -0.83
C GLY A 264 -10.13 -4.34 -0.68
N VAL A 265 -10.46 -5.02 -1.77
CA VAL A 265 -10.49 -6.49 -1.88
C VAL A 265 -9.11 -7.10 -1.63
N GLU A 266 -8.04 -6.45 -2.08
CA GLU A 266 -6.67 -6.92 -1.82
C GLU A 266 -6.38 -7.07 -0.33
N LEU A 267 -6.76 -6.08 0.49
CA LEU A 267 -6.59 -6.12 1.94
C LEU A 267 -7.61 -7.05 2.62
N ALA A 268 -8.90 -6.91 2.26
CA ALA A 268 -9.99 -7.62 2.92
C ALA A 268 -9.86 -9.16 2.79
N PHE A 269 -9.29 -9.63 1.68
CA PHE A 269 -9.14 -11.04 1.37
C PHE A 269 -7.68 -11.49 1.25
N GLU A 270 -6.75 -10.77 1.90
CA GLU A 270 -5.31 -11.05 1.91
C GLU A 270 -5.00 -12.54 2.15
N GLU A 271 -5.63 -13.15 3.16
CA GLU A 271 -5.36 -14.53 3.56
C GLU A 271 -5.72 -15.56 2.47
N TYR A 272 -6.69 -15.23 1.61
CA TYR A 272 -7.09 -16.07 0.49
C TYR A 272 -6.24 -15.78 -0.75
N LEU A 273 -5.91 -14.51 -0.97
CA LEU A 273 -5.21 -14.03 -2.16
C LEU A 273 -3.71 -14.33 -2.14
N HIS A 274 -3.03 -14.24 -0.99
CA HIS A 274 -1.56 -14.21 -0.95
C HIS A 274 -0.87 -15.42 -1.59
N GLY A 275 -1.45 -16.62 -1.41
CA GLY A 275 -0.73 -17.86 -1.71
C GLY A 275 0.29 -18.21 -0.63
N GLN A 276 1.03 -19.30 -0.82
CA GLN A 276 2.08 -19.75 0.08
C GLN A 276 3.33 -20.11 -0.71
N ASP A 277 4.43 -19.44 -0.41
CA ASP A 277 5.68 -19.66 -1.12
C ASP A 277 6.24 -21.06 -0.90
N GLY A 278 6.85 -21.59 -1.96
CA GLY A 278 7.59 -22.84 -1.94
C GLY A 278 9.02 -22.63 -1.43
N GLU A 279 9.67 -23.74 -1.11
CA GLU A 279 11.08 -23.76 -0.74
C GLU A 279 11.79 -24.78 -1.65
N VAL A 280 12.83 -24.34 -2.36
CA VAL A 280 13.64 -25.19 -3.23
C VAL A 280 15.10 -25.17 -2.78
N THR A 281 15.70 -26.35 -2.66
CA THR A 281 17.15 -26.49 -2.48
C THR A 281 17.80 -26.57 -3.85
N VAL A 282 18.59 -25.57 -4.20
CA VAL A 282 19.34 -25.49 -5.46
C VAL A 282 20.80 -25.85 -5.19
N THR A 283 21.32 -26.79 -5.97
CA THR A 283 22.74 -27.14 -5.96
C THR A 283 23.39 -26.54 -7.19
N LYS A 284 24.29 -25.56 -7.00
CA LYS A 284 24.99 -24.84 -8.09
C LYS A 284 26.47 -25.24 -8.14
N THR A 285 27.07 -25.27 -9.33
CA THR A 285 28.54 -25.42 -9.50
C THR A 285 29.28 -24.20 -8.94
N SER A 286 30.60 -24.27 -8.83
CA SER A 286 31.46 -23.11 -8.50
C SER A 286 31.38 -21.96 -9.52
N GLU A 287 30.84 -22.22 -10.71
CA GLU A 287 30.63 -21.27 -11.81
C GLU A 287 29.18 -20.73 -11.84
N GLY A 288 28.33 -21.16 -10.89
CA GLY A 288 26.94 -20.70 -10.75
C GLY A 288 25.91 -21.50 -11.54
N THR A 289 26.31 -22.50 -12.33
CA THR A 289 25.38 -23.34 -13.10
C THR A 289 24.55 -24.23 -12.18
N VAL A 290 23.23 -24.22 -12.33
CA VAL A 290 22.32 -25.07 -11.56
C VAL A 290 22.48 -26.54 -11.98
N ILE A 291 22.86 -27.40 -11.05
CA ILE A 291 23.04 -28.84 -11.25
C ILE A 291 21.75 -29.59 -10.88
N ASN A 292 21.14 -29.21 -9.75
CA ASN A 292 19.96 -29.89 -9.23
C ASN A 292 19.03 -28.92 -8.49
N LYS A 293 17.72 -29.16 -8.57
CA LYS A 293 16.67 -28.47 -7.80
C LYS A 293 15.85 -29.53 -7.07
N PHE A 294 15.78 -29.43 -5.75
CA PHE A 294 14.95 -30.29 -4.92
C PHE A 294 13.92 -29.45 -4.18
N TYR A 295 12.63 -29.62 -4.49
CA TYR A 295 11.55 -28.89 -3.82
C TYR A 295 11.34 -29.45 -2.42
N ASN A 296 11.69 -28.67 -1.40
CA ASN A 296 11.40 -28.97 0.01
C ASN A 296 9.90 -28.77 0.28
N ARG A 297 9.32 -27.73 -0.33
CA ARG A 297 7.88 -27.39 -0.28
C ARG A 297 7.47 -26.81 -1.62
N GLU A 298 6.37 -27.29 -2.20
CA GLU A 298 5.82 -26.71 -3.43
C GLU A 298 5.09 -25.39 -3.13
N PRO A 299 5.20 -24.37 -4.00
CA PRO A 299 4.41 -23.15 -3.88
C PRO A 299 2.94 -23.44 -4.12
N VAL A 300 2.06 -22.84 -3.31
CA VAL A 300 0.60 -22.94 -3.44
C VAL A 300 0.07 -21.58 -3.88
N HIS A 301 -0.55 -21.53 -5.05
CA HIS A 301 -1.14 -20.30 -5.58
C HIS A 301 -2.31 -19.83 -4.71
N GLY A 302 -2.48 -18.51 -4.63
CA GLY A 302 -3.62 -17.89 -3.96
C GLY A 302 -4.96 -18.23 -4.63
N ALA A 303 -6.02 -18.28 -3.84
CA ALA A 303 -7.36 -18.57 -4.31
C ALA A 303 -7.89 -17.42 -5.19
N HIS A 304 -8.57 -17.77 -6.29
CA HIS A 304 -9.24 -16.78 -7.11
C HIS A 304 -10.52 -16.28 -6.43
N LEU A 305 -10.76 -14.98 -6.49
CA LEU A 305 -11.95 -14.35 -5.95
C LEU A 305 -12.90 -13.94 -7.06
N TYR A 306 -14.20 -14.17 -6.83
CA TYR A 306 -15.27 -13.73 -7.70
C TYR A 306 -16.12 -12.71 -6.93
N LEU A 307 -16.07 -11.46 -7.37
CA LEU A 307 -16.84 -10.38 -6.79
C LEU A 307 -18.29 -10.42 -7.26
N THR A 308 -19.19 -9.78 -6.53
CA THR A 308 -20.56 -9.52 -6.99
C THR A 308 -20.64 -8.37 -7.99
N ILE A 309 -19.57 -7.58 -8.08
CA ILE A 309 -19.45 -6.43 -8.98
C ILE A 309 -19.60 -6.87 -10.44
N ASP A 310 -20.38 -6.08 -11.19
CA ASP A 310 -20.41 -6.13 -12.65
C ASP A 310 -19.54 -4.99 -13.16
N ILE A 311 -18.35 -5.31 -13.70
CA ILE A 311 -17.38 -4.27 -14.08
C ILE A 311 -17.91 -3.32 -15.15
N GLN A 312 -18.76 -3.78 -16.06
CA GLN A 312 -19.35 -2.90 -17.07
C GLN A 312 -20.36 -1.93 -16.47
N LEU A 313 -21.14 -2.37 -15.48
CA LEU A 313 -22.02 -1.49 -14.73
C LEU A 313 -21.21 -0.50 -13.88
N GLN A 314 -20.15 -0.96 -13.23
CA GLN A 314 -19.25 -0.10 -12.46
C GLN A 314 -18.66 1.02 -13.33
N GLU A 315 -18.09 0.67 -14.49
CA GLU A 315 -17.54 1.64 -15.45
C GLU A 315 -18.61 2.64 -15.93
N ALA A 316 -19.84 2.18 -16.17
CA ALA A 316 -20.94 3.06 -16.55
C ALA A 316 -21.29 4.04 -15.42
N VAL A 317 -21.41 3.56 -14.18
CA VAL A 317 -21.74 4.39 -13.01
C VAL A 317 -20.65 5.42 -12.76
N GLU A 318 -19.37 5.04 -12.79
CA GLU A 318 -18.24 5.97 -12.63
C GLU A 318 -18.25 7.05 -13.73
N ARG A 319 -18.49 6.66 -14.98
CA ARG A 319 -18.59 7.61 -16.10
C ARG A 319 -19.73 8.59 -15.93
N TYR A 320 -20.92 8.12 -15.53
CA TYR A 320 -22.07 8.99 -15.30
C TYR A 320 -21.86 9.92 -14.10
N LEU A 321 -21.19 9.46 -13.04
CA LEU A 321 -20.79 10.31 -11.92
C LEU A 321 -19.82 11.40 -12.38
N ALA A 322 -18.77 11.04 -13.11
CA ALA A 322 -17.78 12.01 -13.60
C ALA A 322 -18.42 13.08 -14.51
N SER A 323 -19.19 12.66 -15.53
CA SER A 323 -19.88 13.61 -16.42
C SER A 323 -20.96 14.44 -15.68
N GLY A 324 -21.60 13.86 -14.66
CA GLY A 324 -22.54 14.59 -13.82
C GLY A 324 -21.85 15.67 -12.98
N MET A 325 -20.70 15.35 -12.40
CA MET A 325 -19.89 16.25 -11.60
C MET A 325 -19.32 17.40 -12.41
N GLU A 326 -18.77 17.12 -13.60
CA GLU A 326 -18.28 18.14 -14.52
C GLU A 326 -19.40 19.15 -14.87
N ARG A 327 -20.59 18.65 -15.22
CA ARG A 327 -21.74 19.50 -15.50
C ARG A 327 -22.17 20.34 -14.30
N LEU A 328 -22.16 19.75 -13.10
CA LEU A 328 -22.52 20.46 -11.87
C LEU A 328 -21.51 21.55 -11.52
N GLN A 329 -20.22 21.32 -11.76
CA GLN A 329 -19.17 22.32 -11.56
C GLN A 329 -19.30 23.46 -12.57
N ILE A 330 -19.47 23.18 -13.87
CA ILE A 330 -19.71 24.22 -14.89
C ILE A 330 -20.93 25.07 -14.52
N GLN A 331 -22.04 24.44 -14.14
CA GLN A 331 -23.24 25.16 -13.73
C GLN A 331 -23.00 26.00 -12.47
N ARG A 332 -22.26 25.46 -11.49
CA ARG A 332 -21.90 26.16 -10.25
C ARG A 332 -21.05 27.40 -10.53
N GLU A 333 -20.04 27.28 -11.39
CA GLU A 333 -19.19 28.39 -11.81
C GLU A 333 -20.01 29.48 -12.51
N GLU A 334 -20.88 29.11 -13.45
CA GLU A 334 -21.77 30.06 -14.13
C GLU A 334 -22.70 30.80 -13.16
N ASP A 335 -23.32 30.07 -12.23
CA ASP A 335 -24.21 30.65 -11.23
C ASP A 335 -23.46 31.57 -10.27
N ASN A 336 -22.25 31.17 -9.84
CA ASN A 336 -21.37 31.99 -9.00
C ASN A 336 -20.91 33.27 -9.72
N MET A 337 -20.56 33.18 -11.00
CA MET A 337 -20.20 34.35 -11.83
C MET A 337 -21.38 35.30 -11.97
N LYS A 338 -22.60 34.80 -12.21
CA LYS A 338 -23.82 35.62 -12.28
C LYS A 338 -24.11 36.30 -10.93
N ALA A 339 -24.01 35.55 -9.83
CA ALA A 339 -24.20 36.08 -8.48
C ALA A 339 -23.19 37.21 -8.16
N ALA A 340 -21.92 37.00 -8.48
CA ALA A 340 -20.87 38.00 -8.32
C ALA A 340 -21.14 39.26 -9.17
N ALA A 341 -21.50 39.08 -10.45
CA ALA A 341 -21.83 40.19 -11.34
C ALA A 341 -23.07 40.99 -10.89
N MET A 342 -24.02 40.33 -10.22
CA MET A 342 -25.21 40.97 -9.63
C MET A 342 -24.97 41.57 -8.23
N GLY A 343 -23.74 41.49 -7.69
CA GLY A 343 -23.43 41.97 -6.35
C GLY A 343 -24.13 41.19 -5.23
N ARG A 344 -24.37 39.89 -5.44
CA ARG A 344 -25.06 38.97 -4.50
C ARG A 344 -24.08 37.93 -3.94
N PRO A 345 -23.14 38.32 -3.07
CA PRO A 345 -22.14 37.41 -2.54
C PRO A 345 -22.75 36.29 -1.67
N ASP A 346 -23.95 36.51 -1.12
CA ASP A 346 -24.74 35.52 -0.39
C ASP A 346 -25.21 34.33 -1.24
N GLN A 347 -25.18 34.47 -2.57
CA GLN A 347 -25.59 33.43 -3.51
C GLN A 347 -24.41 32.66 -4.10
N ILE A 348 -23.17 33.07 -3.80
CA ILE A 348 -21.97 32.33 -4.19
C ILE A 348 -21.90 31.08 -3.32
N ARG A 349 -21.72 29.92 -3.96
CA ARG A 349 -21.66 28.63 -3.28
C ARG A 349 -20.33 27.95 -3.53
N GLU A 350 -19.87 27.16 -2.57
CA GLU A 350 -18.65 26.35 -2.71
C GLU A 350 -18.76 25.31 -3.84
N ASP A 351 -17.61 24.82 -4.29
CA ASP A 351 -17.53 23.81 -5.34
C ASP A 351 -18.06 22.46 -4.86
N VAL A 352 -18.54 21.67 -5.83
CA VAL A 352 -18.98 20.30 -5.53
C VAL A 352 -17.73 19.42 -5.42
N GLN A 353 -17.41 19.01 -4.19
CA GLN A 353 -16.18 18.31 -3.82
C GLN A 353 -16.19 16.80 -4.12
N GLY A 354 -17.32 16.23 -4.55
CA GLY A 354 -17.37 14.82 -4.88
C GLY A 354 -18.77 14.24 -4.90
N ALA A 355 -18.85 12.99 -5.32
CA ALA A 355 -20.08 12.22 -5.40
C ALA A 355 -19.82 10.73 -5.18
N ALA A 356 -20.87 9.99 -4.89
CA ALA A 356 -20.83 8.55 -4.75
C ALA A 356 -22.14 7.94 -5.26
N ALA A 357 -22.07 6.70 -5.73
CA ALA A 357 -23.25 5.93 -6.09
C ALA A 357 -23.02 4.44 -5.78
N VAL A 358 -24.04 3.79 -5.22
CA VAL A 358 -24.05 2.35 -4.99
C VAL A 358 -25.26 1.76 -5.70
N VAL A 359 -25.03 0.72 -6.49
CA VAL A 359 -26.08 -0.06 -7.16
C VAL A 359 -26.10 -1.44 -6.54
N VAL A 360 -27.26 -1.85 -6.02
CA VAL A 360 -27.43 -3.10 -5.27
C VAL A 360 -28.53 -3.94 -5.92
N GLU A 361 -28.31 -5.25 -5.99
CA GLU A 361 -29.36 -6.20 -6.33
C GLU A 361 -30.33 -6.37 -5.16
N VAL A 362 -31.59 -5.91 -5.32
CA VAL A 362 -32.57 -5.81 -4.23
C VAL A 362 -32.83 -7.12 -3.51
N ASN A 363 -32.87 -8.25 -4.24
CA ASN A 363 -33.25 -9.54 -3.66
C ASN A 363 -32.14 -10.16 -2.80
N THR A 364 -30.88 -9.87 -3.09
CA THR A 364 -29.71 -10.51 -2.46
C THR A 364 -28.92 -9.55 -1.58
N GLY A 365 -29.09 -8.24 -1.76
CA GLY A 365 -28.23 -7.23 -1.15
C GLY A 365 -26.84 -7.15 -1.77
N HIS A 366 -26.56 -7.89 -2.86
CA HIS A 366 -25.26 -7.89 -3.50
C HIS A 366 -24.96 -6.53 -4.16
N PRO A 367 -23.82 -5.89 -3.83
CA PRO A 367 -23.40 -4.70 -4.55
C PRO A 367 -22.98 -5.10 -5.97
N LEU A 368 -23.57 -4.44 -6.97
CA LEU A 368 -23.25 -4.60 -8.38
C LEU A 368 -22.28 -3.52 -8.87
N ALA A 369 -22.34 -2.34 -8.25
CA ALA A 369 -21.40 -1.25 -8.45
C ALA A 369 -21.30 -0.39 -7.17
N ILE A 370 -20.09 0.05 -6.82
CA ILE A 370 -19.79 0.97 -5.72
C ILE A 370 -18.80 2.01 -6.27
N ALA A 371 -19.30 3.18 -6.62
CA ALA A 371 -18.51 4.22 -7.27
C ALA A 371 -18.33 5.45 -6.36
N SER A 372 -17.13 6.02 -6.42
CA SER A 372 -16.74 7.25 -5.73
C SER A 372 -16.12 8.21 -6.74
N TYR A 373 -16.34 9.51 -6.56
CA TYR A 373 -15.75 10.57 -7.36
C TYR A 373 -15.22 11.70 -6.44
N PRO A 374 -14.01 12.23 -6.68
CA PRO A 374 -13.06 11.82 -7.73
C PRO A 374 -12.49 10.41 -7.51
N THR A 375 -12.11 9.76 -8.62
CA THR A 375 -11.48 8.44 -8.64
C THR A 375 -10.07 8.52 -9.23
N TYR A 376 -9.35 7.42 -9.20
CA TYR A 376 -7.99 7.28 -9.68
C TYR A 376 -7.81 5.93 -10.39
N ASN A 377 -6.70 5.78 -11.12
CA ASN A 377 -6.31 4.52 -11.72
C ASN A 377 -5.32 3.79 -10.80
N LEU A 378 -5.50 2.47 -10.60
CA LEU A 378 -4.64 1.68 -9.71
C LEU A 378 -3.21 1.51 -10.21
N GLN A 379 -3.01 1.40 -11.52
CA GLN A 379 -1.68 1.36 -12.12
C GLN A 379 -0.94 2.68 -11.87
N ASP A 380 -1.62 3.81 -12.11
CA ASP A 380 -1.06 5.14 -11.87
C ASP A 380 -0.81 5.39 -10.38
N LEU A 381 -1.64 4.82 -9.49
CA LEU A 381 -1.48 4.94 -8.03
C LEU A 381 -0.17 4.34 -7.54
N ILE A 382 0.21 3.18 -8.07
CA ILE A 382 1.43 2.49 -7.65
C ILE A 382 2.66 3.33 -7.98
N GLU A 383 2.65 4.01 -9.13
CA GLU A 383 3.76 4.85 -9.58
C GLU A 383 3.75 6.25 -8.94
N ASN A 384 2.56 6.83 -8.73
CA ASN A 384 2.39 8.24 -8.38
C ASN A 384 1.55 8.44 -7.10
N PHE A 385 1.76 7.58 -6.09
CA PHE A 385 0.97 7.58 -4.86
C PHE A 385 0.92 8.95 -4.16
N GLU A 386 2.07 9.60 -3.96
CA GLU A 386 2.14 10.91 -3.29
C GLU A 386 1.40 11.99 -4.06
N GLU A 387 1.53 12.01 -5.39
CA GLU A 387 0.84 12.98 -6.25
C GLU A 387 -0.68 12.80 -6.14
N ILE A 388 -1.16 11.57 -6.26
CA ILE A 388 -2.60 11.27 -6.19
C ILE A 388 -3.16 11.58 -4.80
N GLN A 389 -2.40 11.31 -3.74
CA GLN A 389 -2.79 11.65 -2.37
C GLN A 389 -2.93 13.16 -2.17
N GLU A 390 -2.08 13.97 -2.80
CA GLU A 390 -2.08 15.44 -2.69
C GLU A 390 -3.09 16.13 -3.63
N ARG A 391 -3.77 15.39 -4.52
CA ARG A 391 -4.79 15.95 -5.42
C ARG A 391 -6.00 16.49 -4.65
N GLU A 392 -6.60 17.55 -5.20
CA GLU A 392 -7.80 18.16 -4.63
C GLU A 392 -8.93 17.16 -4.49
N TYR A 393 -9.74 17.38 -3.43
CA TYR A 393 -10.92 16.60 -3.14
C TYR A 393 -10.65 15.11 -2.87
N ASP A 394 -9.53 14.76 -2.23
CA ASP A 394 -9.30 13.44 -1.61
C ASP A 394 -9.72 12.24 -2.50
N PRO A 395 -9.09 12.02 -3.67
CA PRO A 395 -9.49 10.95 -4.57
C PRO A 395 -9.30 9.55 -3.98
N LEU A 396 -8.42 9.38 -2.98
CA LEU A 396 -8.25 8.10 -2.28
C LEU A 396 -9.42 7.77 -1.34
N PHE A 397 -10.22 8.76 -0.94
CA PHE A 397 -11.32 8.55 0.00
C PHE A 397 -12.53 7.88 -0.68
N ASN A 398 -12.88 6.68 -0.22
CA ASN A 398 -14.08 5.98 -0.68
C ASN A 398 -15.33 6.60 -0.08
N ARG A 399 -15.91 7.58 -0.77
CA ARG A 399 -17.10 8.32 -0.33
C ARG A 399 -18.32 7.43 -0.18
N ALA A 400 -18.43 6.36 -0.96
CA ALA A 400 -19.58 5.46 -0.92
C ALA A 400 -19.65 4.64 0.37
N LEU A 401 -18.49 4.21 0.88
CA LEU A 401 -18.41 3.31 2.04
C LEU A 401 -17.97 4.01 3.33
N MET A 402 -17.16 5.06 3.22
CA MET A 402 -16.58 5.76 4.37
C MET A 402 -17.20 7.13 4.62
N GLY A 403 -17.96 7.67 3.65
CA GLY A 403 -18.57 8.99 3.75
C GLY A 403 -19.79 9.01 4.68
N ALA A 404 -19.80 9.97 5.61
CA ALA A 404 -20.96 10.24 6.47
C ALA A 404 -21.67 11.51 5.99
N TYR A 405 -22.81 11.34 5.31
CA TYR A 405 -23.60 12.44 4.75
C TYR A 405 -24.98 12.51 5.39
N ALA A 406 -25.52 13.73 5.52
CA ALA A 406 -26.90 13.90 5.94
C ALA A 406 -27.84 13.35 4.84
N PRO A 407 -28.68 12.34 5.10
CA PRO A 407 -29.50 11.69 4.07
C PRO A 407 -30.64 12.59 3.55
N GLY A 408 -30.97 13.66 4.27
CA GLY A 408 -32.08 14.56 3.93
C GLY A 408 -33.40 13.80 3.77
N SER A 409 -34.19 14.19 2.77
CA SER A 409 -35.50 13.59 2.49
C SER A 409 -35.46 12.10 2.15
N ALA A 410 -34.29 11.53 1.80
CA ALA A 410 -34.17 10.08 1.56
C ALA A 410 -34.42 9.24 2.82
N PHE A 411 -34.42 9.85 4.01
CA PHE A 411 -34.77 9.19 5.27
C PHE A 411 -36.29 9.03 5.50
N LYS A 412 -37.12 9.82 4.80
CA LYS A 412 -38.58 9.86 4.99
C LYS A 412 -39.28 8.51 4.83
N PRO A 413 -38.92 7.63 3.87
CA PRO A 413 -39.51 6.29 3.80
C PRO A 413 -39.35 5.49 5.09
N CYS A 414 -38.18 5.54 5.73
CA CYS A 414 -37.94 4.90 7.02
C CYS A 414 -38.87 5.48 8.10
N THR A 415 -38.99 6.81 8.16
CA THR A 415 -39.90 7.49 9.10
C THR A 415 -41.37 7.13 8.86
N ALA A 416 -41.80 7.04 7.59
CA ALA A 416 -43.16 6.66 7.23
C ALA A 416 -43.48 5.23 7.69
N ILE A 417 -42.58 4.27 7.41
CA ILE A 417 -42.75 2.88 7.82
C ILE A 417 -42.80 2.76 9.35
N ALA A 418 -41.92 3.49 10.06
CA ALA A 418 -41.92 3.51 11.51
C ALA A 418 -43.25 4.04 12.07
N ALA A 419 -43.76 5.16 11.54
CA ALA A 419 -45.01 5.76 11.99
C ALA A 419 -46.23 4.84 11.73
N LEU A 420 -46.29 4.18 10.58
CA LEU A 420 -47.33 3.21 10.24
C LEU A 420 -47.26 1.96 11.15
N SER A 421 -46.06 1.44 11.37
CA SER A 421 -45.83 0.22 12.18
C SER A 421 -46.15 0.44 13.65
N GLU A 422 -45.92 1.65 14.15
CA GLU A 422 -46.22 2.05 15.53
C GLU A 422 -47.66 2.53 15.73
N GLY A 423 -48.48 2.53 14.66
CA GLY A 423 -49.87 2.99 14.70
C GLY A 423 -50.03 4.48 15.00
N ILE A 424 -49.00 5.28 14.74
CA ILE A 424 -49.03 6.75 14.88
C ILE A 424 -49.92 7.36 13.80
N ILE A 425 -49.91 6.75 12.61
CA ILE A 425 -50.81 7.02 11.49
C ILE A 425 -51.25 5.70 10.86
N ASN A 426 -52.34 5.72 10.10
CA ASN A 426 -52.69 4.74 9.08
C ASN A 426 -52.57 5.34 7.66
N THR A 427 -52.90 4.58 6.62
CA THR A 427 -52.75 5.03 5.23
C THR A 427 -53.78 6.08 4.78
N ASP A 428 -54.88 6.22 5.52
CA ASP A 428 -55.96 7.17 5.22
C ASP A 428 -55.87 8.47 6.04
N ASP A 429 -55.06 8.47 7.10
CA ASP A 429 -54.84 9.66 7.94
C ASP A 429 -54.18 10.76 7.13
N LYS A 430 -54.77 11.97 7.20
CA LYS A 430 -54.26 13.13 6.50
C LYS A 430 -53.77 14.22 7.44
N ILE A 431 -52.70 14.90 7.05
CA ILE A 431 -52.12 16.00 7.81
C ILE A 431 -52.10 17.24 6.94
N LYS A 432 -52.68 18.32 7.46
CA LYS A 432 -52.64 19.63 6.82
C LYS A 432 -51.28 20.28 7.02
N CYS A 433 -50.61 20.63 5.92
CA CYS A 433 -49.38 21.41 5.97
C CYS A 433 -49.69 22.88 6.29
N GLU A 434 -49.14 23.42 7.38
CA GLU A 434 -49.24 24.85 7.71
C GLU A 434 -48.01 25.67 7.29
N GLY A 435 -47.07 25.03 6.59
CA GLY A 435 -45.83 25.65 6.12
C GLY A 435 -44.74 25.74 7.20
N ILE A 436 -45.06 26.27 8.38
CA ILE A 436 -44.12 26.41 9.51
C ILE A 436 -44.58 25.53 10.67
N PHE A 437 -43.73 24.62 11.15
CA PHE A 437 -44.04 23.79 12.32
C PHE A 437 -43.80 24.56 13.63
N LYS A 438 -44.85 25.19 14.16
CA LYS A 438 -44.75 26.18 15.24
C LYS A 438 -44.76 25.61 16.66
N LYS A 439 -44.88 24.29 16.84
CA LYS A 439 -45.02 23.66 18.17
C LYS A 439 -43.91 24.07 19.15
N TYR A 440 -42.70 24.32 18.66
CA TYR A 440 -41.52 24.64 19.45
C TYR A 440 -41.03 26.09 19.30
N ILE A 441 -41.89 26.98 18.78
CA ILE A 441 -41.51 28.37 18.49
C ILE A 441 -41.05 29.13 19.75
N ASP A 442 -41.65 28.85 20.91
CA ASP A 442 -41.27 29.45 22.19
C ASP A 442 -39.88 29.00 22.66
N GLN A 443 -39.36 27.89 22.13
CA GLN A 443 -38.00 27.40 22.35
C GLN A 443 -37.02 27.92 21.28
N GLY A 444 -37.46 28.82 20.40
CA GLY A 444 -36.68 29.36 19.31
C GLY A 444 -36.52 28.43 18.11
N TYR A 445 -37.30 27.35 18.01
CA TYR A 445 -37.21 26.37 16.93
C TYR A 445 -38.53 26.20 16.19
N ALA A 446 -38.56 26.56 14.90
CA ALA A 446 -39.75 26.46 14.07
C ALA A 446 -39.34 26.08 12.63
N PRO A 447 -39.13 24.78 12.33
CA PRO A 447 -38.67 24.36 11.02
C PRO A 447 -39.77 24.56 9.96
N GLU A 448 -39.33 24.91 8.75
CA GLU A 448 -40.22 25.20 7.62
C GLU A 448 -40.29 24.02 6.65
N CYS A 449 -41.45 23.85 6.03
CA CYS A 449 -41.60 23.00 4.85
C CYS A 449 -40.90 23.63 3.65
N TRP A 450 -40.27 22.81 2.81
CA TRP A 450 -39.47 23.29 1.68
C TRP A 450 -40.27 24.23 0.77
N ILE A 451 -41.53 23.91 0.49
CA ILE A 451 -42.41 24.73 -0.34
C ILE A 451 -42.73 26.09 0.30
N TYR A 452 -42.78 26.15 1.63
CA TYR A 452 -42.98 27.40 2.36
C TYR A 452 -41.70 28.25 2.36
N SER A 453 -40.54 27.62 2.59
CA SER A 453 -39.25 28.33 2.51
C SER A 453 -38.98 28.89 1.11
N SER A 454 -39.38 28.17 0.06
CA SER A 454 -39.14 28.55 -1.33
C SER A 454 -40.18 29.53 -1.88
N PHE A 455 -41.46 29.33 -1.59
CA PHE A 455 -42.56 30.05 -2.28
C PHE A 455 -43.59 30.66 -1.34
N LYS A 456 -43.46 30.48 -0.02
CA LYS A 456 -44.46 30.87 0.98
C LYS A 456 -45.84 30.24 0.74
N TYR A 457 -45.86 29.05 0.12
CA TYR A 457 -47.04 28.21 -0.06
C TYR A 457 -47.08 27.07 0.95
N THR A 458 -48.18 26.33 0.97
CA THR A 458 -48.36 25.11 1.77
C THR A 458 -48.78 23.98 0.85
N HIS A 459 -48.42 22.75 1.21
CA HIS A 459 -49.01 21.57 0.59
C HIS A 459 -50.51 21.49 0.93
N PRO A 460 -51.32 20.82 0.11
CA PRO A 460 -52.66 20.39 0.47
C PRO A 460 -52.68 19.49 1.72
N GLU A 461 -53.88 19.05 2.09
CA GLU A 461 -54.00 17.99 3.09
C GLU A 461 -53.58 16.66 2.45
N GLU A 462 -52.52 16.05 2.97
CA GLU A 462 -51.85 14.90 2.36
C GLU A 462 -51.92 13.69 3.29
N ASP A 463 -52.09 12.51 2.70
CA ASP A 463 -51.79 11.24 3.36
C ASP A 463 -50.29 10.90 3.25
N VAL A 464 -49.87 9.75 3.79
CA VAL A 464 -48.45 9.34 3.78
C VAL A 464 -47.91 9.11 2.36
N VAL A 465 -48.75 8.70 1.40
CA VAL A 465 -48.34 8.45 0.01
C VAL A 465 -48.13 9.77 -0.72
N ASP A 466 -49.07 10.70 -0.58
CA ASP A 466 -48.97 12.05 -1.10
C ASP A 466 -47.78 12.80 -0.48
N ALA A 467 -47.59 12.71 0.85
CA ALA A 467 -46.49 13.36 1.55
C ALA A 467 -45.11 12.83 1.12
N LEU A 468 -44.99 11.54 0.78
CA LEU A 468 -43.78 10.96 0.20
C LEU A 468 -43.54 11.47 -1.22
N ARG A 469 -44.59 11.53 -2.06
CA ARG A 469 -44.52 12.06 -3.43
C ARG A 469 -44.05 13.52 -3.43
N ASP A 470 -44.67 14.36 -2.61
CA ASP A 470 -44.47 15.80 -2.58
C ASP A 470 -43.35 16.22 -1.61
N SER A 471 -42.76 15.23 -0.92
CA SER A 471 -41.69 15.40 0.07
C SER A 471 -42.05 16.43 1.14
N CYS A 472 -43.27 16.39 1.66
CA CYS A 472 -43.79 17.39 2.59
C CYS A 472 -43.10 17.33 3.97
N ASN A 473 -42.16 18.25 4.25
CA ASN A 473 -41.43 18.20 5.53
C ASN A 473 -42.37 18.36 6.74
N TYR A 474 -43.42 19.18 6.62
CA TYR A 474 -44.36 19.41 7.72
C TYR A 474 -45.04 18.10 8.15
N PHE A 475 -45.50 17.29 7.19
CA PHE A 475 -46.06 15.96 7.47
C PHE A 475 -45.07 15.12 8.29
N PHE A 476 -43.81 15.06 7.84
CA PHE A 476 -42.76 14.28 8.49
C PHE A 476 -42.34 14.84 9.85
N TYR A 477 -42.40 16.16 10.07
CA TYR A 477 -42.19 16.76 11.40
C TYR A 477 -43.29 16.32 12.36
N THR A 478 -44.56 16.38 11.95
CA THR A 478 -45.71 16.00 12.77
C THR A 478 -45.65 14.53 13.19
N ILE A 479 -45.44 13.60 12.25
CA ILE A 479 -45.40 12.16 12.60
C ILE A 479 -44.17 11.81 13.44
N SER A 480 -43.01 12.46 13.19
CA SER A 480 -41.79 12.20 13.95
C SER A 480 -41.90 12.71 15.38
N ASP A 481 -42.49 13.90 15.56
CA ASP A 481 -42.80 14.49 16.86
C ASP A 481 -43.74 13.60 17.68
N ASN A 482 -44.80 13.08 17.06
CA ASN A 482 -45.74 12.16 17.71
C ASN A 482 -45.12 10.79 18.04
N MET A 483 -44.20 10.30 17.19
CA MET A 483 -43.52 9.02 17.36
C MET A 483 -42.42 9.05 18.43
N GLY A 484 -41.66 10.14 18.49
CA GLY A 484 -40.50 10.31 19.37
C GLY A 484 -39.21 9.65 18.85
N ILE A 485 -38.08 10.20 19.29
CA ILE A 485 -36.73 9.87 18.77
C ILE A 485 -36.34 8.40 19.02
N SER A 486 -36.68 7.82 20.17
CA SER A 486 -36.27 6.45 20.52
C SER A 486 -36.80 5.41 19.54
N LYS A 487 -38.06 5.57 19.10
CA LYS A 487 -38.66 4.68 18.09
C LYS A 487 -38.01 4.94 16.73
N MET A 488 -37.84 6.20 16.34
CA MET A 488 -37.20 6.55 15.07
C MET A 488 -35.79 5.93 14.92
N VAL A 489 -34.97 6.01 15.98
CA VAL A 489 -33.62 5.43 16.00
C VAL A 489 -33.67 3.90 15.90
N LYS A 490 -34.61 3.25 16.61
CA LYS A 490 -34.78 1.81 16.51
C LYS A 490 -35.06 1.38 15.07
N TYR A 491 -36.04 1.97 14.40
CA TYR A 491 -36.36 1.62 13.02
C TYR A 491 -35.22 1.96 12.06
N ALA A 492 -34.51 3.08 12.27
CA ALA A 492 -33.33 3.40 11.48
C ALA A 492 -32.30 2.25 11.53
N HIS A 493 -32.00 1.74 12.73
CA HIS A 493 -31.11 0.60 12.91
C HIS A 493 -31.66 -0.70 12.29
N ASP A 494 -32.96 -0.97 12.43
CA ASP A 494 -33.60 -2.14 11.80
C ASP A 494 -33.53 -2.08 10.25
N PHE A 495 -33.50 -0.88 9.67
CA PHE A 495 -33.26 -0.63 8.24
C PHE A 495 -31.77 -0.59 7.85
N GLY A 496 -30.85 -0.86 8.77
CA GLY A 496 -29.41 -0.82 8.51
C GLY A 496 -28.81 0.59 8.50
N LEU A 497 -29.54 1.61 8.95
CA LEU A 497 -29.06 2.98 9.05
C LEU A 497 -28.40 3.22 10.42
N GLY A 498 -27.20 3.82 10.42
CA GLY A 498 -26.44 4.08 11.64
C GLY A 498 -25.76 2.85 12.24
N VAL A 499 -25.67 1.74 11.49
CA VAL A 499 -24.92 0.53 11.83
C VAL A 499 -24.05 0.09 10.64
N PRO A 500 -22.98 -0.68 10.86
CA PRO A 500 -22.17 -1.23 9.77
C PRO A 500 -23.01 -2.10 8.83
N THR A 501 -22.79 -1.96 7.52
CA THR A 501 -23.45 -2.77 6.48
C THR A 501 -22.90 -4.20 6.41
N GLY A 502 -21.71 -4.43 6.98
CA GLY A 502 -20.99 -5.71 6.89
C GLY A 502 -20.07 -5.82 5.65
N ILE A 503 -19.94 -4.74 4.87
CA ILE A 503 -18.92 -4.59 3.82
C ILE A 503 -17.58 -4.25 4.45
#